data_AF-A0A837HIP3-F1
#
_entry.id   AF-A0A837HIP3-F1
#
_cell.length_a   1.000
_cell.length_b   1.000
_cell.length_c   1.000
_cell.angle_alpha   90.00
_cell.angle_beta   90.00
_cell.angle_gamma   90.00
#
_symmetry.space_group_name_H-M   'P 1'
#
loop_
_entity.id
_entity.type
_entity.pdbx_description
1 polymer ?
#
loop_
_entity_poly.entity_id
_entity_poly.type
_entity_poly.pdbx_seq_one_letter_code
_entity_poly.pdbx_strand_id
1 'polypeptide(L)' 'HPFSDGNGRVGRLLMNAMLLKANMPPAIIQQERKQLYYSYLYKAQTKDDRSQLEDYICDAIMDGFKILERKDIR' A
#
# COMPACT_ATOMS: atom_id res chain seq x y z
N HIS A 1 -10.86 3.08 -13.67
CA HIS A 1 -11.73 2.99 -12.49
C HIS A 1 -13.04 2.31 -12.92
N PRO A 2 -13.09 0.97 -12.94
CA PRO A 2 -14.19 0.23 -13.58
C PRO A 2 -15.47 0.10 -12.73
N PHE A 3 -15.41 0.30 -11.41
CA PHE A 3 -16.57 0.15 -10.52
C PHE A 3 -17.12 1.50 -10.05
N SER A 4 -18.39 1.55 -9.66
CA SER A 4 -19.04 2.75 -9.10
C SER A 4 -18.47 3.15 -7.73
N ASP A 5 -18.13 2.17 -6.90
CA ASP A 5 -17.43 2.33 -5.63
C ASP A 5 -16.52 1.11 -5.39
N GLY A 6 -15.57 1.22 -4.47
CA GLY A 6 -14.78 0.09 -3.98
C GLY A 6 -13.46 -0.13 -4.72
N ASN A 7 -13.16 0.64 -5.75
CA ASN A 7 -11.92 0.52 -6.53
C ASN A 7 -10.65 0.56 -5.66
N GLY A 8 -10.61 1.43 -4.64
CA GLY A 8 -9.49 1.47 -3.70
C GLY A 8 -9.39 0.21 -2.82
N ARG A 9 -10.51 -0.40 -2.44
CA ARG A 9 -10.55 -1.66 -1.67
C ARG A 9 -10.07 -2.83 -2.55
N VAL A 10 -10.60 -2.92 -3.77
CA VAL A 10 -10.22 -3.97 -4.73
C VAL A 10 -8.75 -3.83 -5.14
N GLY A 11 -8.27 -2.61 -5.39
CA GLY A 11 -6.87 -2.37 -5.73
C GLY A 11 -5.90 -2.81 -4.62
N ARG A 12 -6.22 -2.49 -3.35
CA ARG A 12 -5.42 -2.98 -2.21
C ARG A 12 -5.49 -4.50 -2.04
N LEU A 13 -6.68 -5.08 -2.25
CA LEU A 13 -6.84 -6.53 -2.18
C LEU A 13 -6.00 -7.23 -3.25
N LEU A 14 -6.01 -6.72 -4.48
CA LEU A 14 -5.20 -7.25 -5.57
C LEU A 14 -3.70 -7.14 -5.28
N MET A 15 -3.25 -5.98 -4.81
CA MET A 15 -1.87 -5.76 -4.39
C MET A 15 -1.45 -6.76 -3.32
N ASN A 16 -2.24 -6.94 -2.27
CA ASN A 16 -1.93 -7.90 -1.22
C ASN A 16 -1.95 -9.35 -1.71
N ALA A 17 -2.85 -9.71 -2.63
CA ALA A 17 -2.83 -11.03 -3.25
C ALA A 17 -1.54 -11.28 -4.05
N MET A 18 -1.03 -10.27 -4.76
CA MET A 18 0.25 -10.36 -5.48
C MET A 18 1.44 -10.50 -4.52
N LEU A 19 1.45 -9.75 -3.42
CA LEU A 19 2.49 -9.85 -2.39
C LEU A 19 2.52 -11.24 -1.75
N LEU A 20 1.35 -11.75 -1.34
CA LEU A 20 1.23 -13.07 -0.73
C LEU A 20 1.66 -14.18 -1.71
N LYS A 21 1.30 -14.08 -2.99
CA LYS A 21 1.76 -15.01 -4.03
C LYS A 21 3.30 -15.00 -4.18
N ALA A 22 3.93 -13.87 -3.89
CA ALA A 22 5.39 -13.71 -3.90
C ALA A 22 6.05 -14.00 -2.53
N ASN A 23 5.35 -14.60 -1.57
CA ASN A 23 5.82 -14.85 -0.20
C ASN A 23 6.26 -13.57 0.55
N MET A 24 5.64 -12.43 0.24
CA MET A 24 5.83 -11.16 0.95
C MET A 24 4.62 -10.86 1.85
N PRO A 25 4.81 -10.14 2.98
CA PRO A 25 3.71 -9.72 3.81
C PRO A 25 2.80 -8.73 3.06
N PRO A 26 1.52 -8.65 3.44
CA PRO A 26 0.62 -7.62 2.95
C PRO A 26 1.16 -6.20 3.26
N ALA A 27 0.94 -5.26 2.34
CA ALA A 27 1.27 -3.87 2.59
C ALA A 27 0.22 -3.22 3.52
N ILE A 28 0.68 -2.63 4.62
CA ILE A 28 -0.18 -2.02 5.64
C ILE A 28 -0.34 -0.52 5.40
N ILE A 29 -1.45 -0.14 4.79
CA ILE A 29 -1.80 1.29 4.60
C ILE A 29 -2.55 1.78 5.85
N GLN A 30 -1.82 2.47 6.74
CA GLN A 30 -2.34 3.02 7.98
C GLN A 30 -3.36 4.15 7.74
N GLN A 31 -4.41 4.20 8.55
CA GLN A 31 -5.50 5.18 8.40
C GLN A 31 -4.98 6.61 8.59
N GLU A 32 -4.02 6.80 9.49
CA GLU A 32 -3.35 8.05 9.82
C GLU A 32 -2.57 8.60 8.61
N ARG A 33 -2.05 7.71 7.75
CA ARG A 33 -1.27 8.04 6.56
C ARG A 33 -2.09 8.06 5.27
N LYS A 34 -3.41 7.85 5.35
CA LYS A 34 -4.30 7.75 4.19
C LYS A 34 -4.24 8.97 3.27
N GLN A 35 -4.07 10.17 3.83
CA GLN A 35 -3.95 11.40 3.04
C GLN A 35 -2.68 11.45 2.20
N LEU A 36 -1.55 10.97 2.73
CA LEU A 36 -0.30 10.85 1.98
C LEU A 36 -0.43 9.83 0.85
N TYR A 37 -1.04 8.68 1.13
CA TYR A 37 -1.31 7.67 0.10
C TYR A 37 -2.12 8.26 -1.08
N TYR A 38 -3.15 9.05 -0.79
CA TYR A 38 -3.94 9.72 -1.83
C TYR A 38 -3.18 10.79 -2.59
N SER A 39 -2.33 11.59 -1.92
CA SER A 39 -1.52 12.59 -2.61
C SER A 39 -0.51 11.95 -3.56
N TYR A 40 0.09 10.81 -3.18
CA TYR A 40 1.02 10.07 -4.02
C TYR A 40 0.31 9.38 -5.20
N LEU A 41 -0.87 8.80 -5.00
CA LEU A 41 -1.70 8.31 -6.10
C LEU A 41 -2.06 9.42 -7.09
N TYR A 42 -2.45 10.60 -6.59
CA TYR A 42 -2.78 11.74 -7.43
C TYR A 42 -1.57 12.22 -8.24
N LYS A 43 -0.39 12.30 -7.62
CA LYS A 43 0.85 12.67 -8.29
C LYS A 43 1.22 11.65 -9.37
N ALA A 44 1.16 10.36 -9.06
CA ALA A 44 1.40 9.29 -10.02
C ALA A 44 0.46 9.37 -11.22
N GLN A 45 -0.83 9.71 -11.01
CA GLN A 45 -1.81 9.83 -12.09
C GLN A 45 -1.64 11.11 -12.92
N THR A 46 -1.33 12.24 -12.30
CA THR A 46 -1.37 13.56 -12.97
C THR A 46 -0.02 14.04 -13.48
N LYS A 47 1.07 13.50 -12.92
CA LYS A 47 2.46 13.87 -13.27
C LYS A 47 3.26 12.71 -13.84
N ASP A 48 2.67 11.51 -13.92
CA ASP A 48 3.34 10.25 -14.28
C ASP A 48 4.62 9.97 -13.45
N ASP A 49 4.66 10.53 -12.23
CA ASP A 49 5.76 10.33 -11.28
C ASP A 49 5.29 9.41 -10.15
N ARG A 50 5.78 8.17 -10.18
CA ARG A 50 5.36 7.08 -9.29
C ARG A 50 6.31 6.90 -8.10
N SER A 51 7.45 7.58 -8.09
CA SER A 51 8.52 7.40 -7.10
C SER A 51 8.00 7.39 -5.65
N GLN A 52 7.25 8.43 -5.26
CA GLN A 52 6.72 8.55 -3.91
C GLN A 52 5.67 7.49 -3.56
N LEU A 53 4.91 7.03 -4.56
CA LEU A 53 3.95 5.95 -4.36
C LEU A 53 4.67 4.61 -4.17
N GLU A 54 5.71 4.35 -4.96
CA GLU A 54 6.55 3.16 -4.85
C GLU A 54 7.25 3.09 -3.49
N ASP A 55 7.91 4.18 -3.08
CA ASP A 55 8.54 4.30 -1.76
C ASP A 55 7.54 4.04 -0.63
N TYR A 56 6.35 4.65 -0.72
CA TYR A 56 5.31 4.48 0.29
C TYR A 56 4.81 3.02 0.38
N ILE A 57 4.67 2.33 -0.75
CA ILE A 57 4.27 0.92 -0.76
C ILE A 57 5.38 0.02 -0.20
N CYS A 58 6.65 0.31 -0.52
CA CYS A 58 7.79 -0.38 0.10
C CYS A 58 7.77 -0.25 1.63
N ASP A 59 7.59 0.97 2.14
CA ASP A 59 7.46 1.21 3.59
C ASP A 59 6.28 0.45 4.20
N ALA A 60 5.13 0.42 3.51
CA ALA A 60 3.95 -0.30 3.96
C ALA A 60 4.17 -1.84 4.01
N ILE A 61 4.97 -2.39 3.10
CA ILE A 61 5.39 -3.80 3.13
C ILE A 61 6.36 -4.05 4.29
N MET A 62 7.31 -3.14 4.51
CA MET A 62 8.25 -3.21 5.64
C MET A 62 7.53 -3.16 6.98
N ASP A 63 6.47 -2.38 7.11
CA ASP A 63 5.59 -2.40 8.29
C ASP A 63 4.92 -3.76 8.47
N GLY A 64 4.48 -4.40 7.38
CA GLY A 64 3.98 -5.78 7.40
C GLY A 64 5.01 -6.79 7.94
N PHE A 65 6.29 -6.65 7.57
CA PHE A 65 7.37 -7.49 8.12
C PHE A 65 7.58 -7.26 9.62
N LYS A 66 7.56 -6.02 10.11
CA LYS A 66 7.73 -5.72 11.55
C LYS A 66 6.68 -6.41 12.42
N ILE A 67 5.45 -6.47 11.94
CA ILE A 67 4.34 -7.18 12.61
C ILE A 67 4.63 -8.69 12.68
N LEU A 68 5.05 -9.31 11.57
CA LEU A 68 5.35 -10.74 11.52
C LEU A 68 6.54 -11.10 12.43
N GLU A 69 7.55 -10.24 12.48
CA GLU A 69 8.74 -10.40 13.33
C GLU A 69 8.47 -10.09 14.82
N ARG A 70 7.24 -9.68 15.18
CA ARG A 70 6.84 -9.29 16.54
C ARG A 70 7.74 -8.20 17.15
N LYS A 71 8.31 -7.32 16.32
CA LYS A 71 9.12 -6.20 16.79
C LYS A 71 8.32 -5.17 17.60
N ASP A 72 6.99 -5.26 17.57
CA ASP A 72 6.05 -4.41 18.31
C ASP A 72 5.61 -4.99 19.68
N ILE A 73 6.22 -6.09 20.15
CA ILE A 73 6.03 -6.58 21.53
C ILE A 73 7.23 -6.16 22.39
N ARG A 74 7.17 -4.93 22.91
CA ARG A 74 7.91 -4.51 24.10
C ARG A 74 7.03 -3.64 24.97
#